data_AF-A0A9E1SD08-F1
#
_entry.id   AF-A0A9E1SD08-F1
#
_cell.length_a   1.000
_cell.length_b   1.000
_cell.length_c   1.000
_cell.angle_alpha   90.00
_cell.angle_beta   90.00
_cell.angle_gamma   90.00
#
_symmetry.space_group_name_H-M   'P 1'
#
loop_
_entity.id
_entity.type
_entity.pdbx_description
1 polymer ?
#
loop_
_entity_poly.entity_id
_entity_poly.type
_entity_poly.pdbx_seq_one_letter_code
_entity_poly.pdbx_strand_id
1 'polypeptide(L)'
;MHYRKIKMVIKTMVLLFLSILLSEENQVFSQAPGTTFYWIGDGGDWTDVSHWSLASGGVADTVLPGQDDAVVFDDNSFTIPNQDVLINDDGSFYSMDWSGITENQSLLFDSTLYAHGNVTLNKKLSILRNVNFSGIQFIKQSIFNADSASIDCALTIIMAAVEDSLILADDLIMSDSSSCILFTGKLSTQGHTLKTGSLKSINNPVSGLDLRSIDISNSTLYLSLEFNSAGDTVLVFNSDNSTIYIGDTLDYLNNLKTQSLSFNDVFLNFKPLTTLQIIEGNNTFNKLTVLPGSRIHLNAGSTQTVADSLILNGNCKDMITIASSDTSSTANTASLIKLNSNLDFIGLGVQVKQINSLPGEILTTYHSVDNGGNDLGWVFDPTSSITSDFSGTGPFCFGDTTLFSNTSSTTGTIHYSWQYNDDSYLESPSGLIEAH
;
A
#
# COMPACT_ATOMS: atom_id res chain seq x y z
N MET A 1 -31.44 -24.20 -3.42
CA MET A 1 -30.85 -23.67 -4.67
C MET A 1 -31.46 -22.34 -5.14
N HIS A 2 -32.78 -22.13 -5.03
CA HIS A 2 -33.44 -20.88 -5.47
C HIS A 2 -33.01 -19.61 -4.69
N TYR A 3 -32.80 -19.71 -3.37
CA TYR A 3 -32.44 -18.55 -2.52
C TYR A 3 -31.03 -17.97 -2.78
N ARG A 4 -30.06 -18.82 -3.19
CA ARG A 4 -28.70 -18.36 -3.52
C ARG A 4 -28.65 -17.59 -4.85
N LYS A 5 -29.45 -18.00 -5.84
CA LYS A 5 -29.58 -17.27 -7.11
C LYS A 5 -30.22 -15.90 -6.92
N ILE A 6 -31.21 -15.77 -6.04
CA ILE A 6 -31.89 -14.49 -5.77
C ILE A 6 -30.95 -13.51 -5.04
N LYS A 7 -30.18 -13.96 -4.04
CA LYS A 7 -29.17 -13.09 -3.38
C LYS A 7 -28.06 -12.65 -4.32
N MET A 8 -27.61 -13.52 -5.21
CA MET A 8 -26.57 -13.20 -6.20
C MET A 8 -27.11 -12.23 -7.26
N VAL A 9 -28.32 -12.43 -7.77
CA VAL A 9 -28.96 -11.52 -8.72
C VAL A 9 -29.24 -10.15 -8.10
N ILE A 10 -29.62 -10.07 -6.81
CA ILE A 10 -29.79 -8.79 -6.11
C ILE A 10 -28.44 -8.10 -5.86
N LYS A 11 -27.38 -8.84 -5.48
CA LYS A 11 -26.04 -8.27 -5.30
C LYS A 11 -25.48 -7.75 -6.64
N THR A 12 -25.63 -8.52 -7.71
CA THR A 12 -25.23 -8.12 -9.07
C THR A 12 -26.09 -6.98 -9.61
N MET A 13 -27.41 -6.93 -9.34
CA MET A 13 -28.26 -5.80 -9.74
C MET A 13 -27.96 -4.53 -8.95
N VAL A 14 -27.60 -4.62 -7.66
CA VAL A 14 -27.18 -3.46 -6.86
C VAL A 14 -25.81 -2.94 -7.33
N LEU A 15 -24.86 -3.81 -7.67
CA LEU A 15 -23.57 -3.42 -8.28
C LEU A 15 -23.73 -2.88 -9.71
N LEU A 16 -24.67 -3.40 -10.51
CA LEU A 16 -24.97 -2.88 -11.84
C LEU A 16 -25.69 -1.52 -11.75
N PHE A 17 -26.57 -1.32 -10.75
CA PHE A 17 -27.18 0.00 -10.49
C PHE A 17 -26.14 1.01 -9.98
N LEU A 18 -25.17 0.60 -9.15
CA LEU A 18 -24.11 1.47 -8.63
C LEU A 18 -23.12 1.90 -9.74
N SER A 19 -22.76 0.98 -10.64
CA SER A 19 -21.90 1.28 -11.79
C SER A 19 -22.60 2.14 -12.86
N ILE A 20 -23.92 1.98 -13.05
CA ILE A 20 -24.70 2.84 -13.95
C ILE A 20 -24.90 4.24 -13.34
N LEU A 21 -25.15 4.36 -12.02
CA LEU A 21 -25.22 5.65 -11.33
C LEU A 21 -23.89 6.43 -11.35
N LEU A 22 -22.74 5.74 -11.26
CA LEU A 22 -21.42 6.38 -11.38
C LEU A 22 -21.02 6.70 -12.83
N SER A 23 -21.61 6.04 -13.83
CA SER A 23 -21.37 6.35 -15.25
C SER A 23 -22.24 7.51 -15.78
N GLU A 24 -23.34 7.84 -15.10
CA GLU A 24 -24.26 8.92 -15.48
C GLU A 24 -24.07 10.22 -14.65
N GLU A 25 -23.18 10.23 -13.66
CA GLU A 25 -22.81 11.42 -12.86
C GLU A 25 -21.61 12.22 -13.42
N ASN A 26 -21.35 12.15 -14.73
CA ASN A 26 -20.49 13.15 -15.38
C ASN A 26 -21.19 14.52 -15.55
N GLN A 27 -22.24 14.80 -14.76
CA GLN A 27 -22.80 16.13 -14.63
C GLN A 27 -21.82 16.95 -13.79
N VAL A 28 -20.89 17.60 -14.49
CA VAL A 28 -20.05 18.67 -13.97
C VAL A 28 -20.95 19.74 -13.33
N PHE A 29 -21.25 19.58 -12.05
CA PHE A 29 -21.74 20.67 -11.21
C PHE A 29 -20.52 21.50 -10.77
N SER A 30 -19.73 21.99 -11.75
CA SER A 30 -18.75 23.02 -11.43
C SER A 30 -19.53 24.32 -11.30
N GLN A 31 -19.68 24.80 -10.06
CA GLN A 31 -19.83 26.23 -9.87
C GLN A 31 -18.68 26.89 -10.63
N ALA A 32 -18.95 27.87 -11.50
CA ALA A 32 -17.85 28.64 -12.06
C ALA A 32 -17.12 29.32 -10.89
N PRO A 33 -15.78 29.31 -10.84
CA PRO A 33 -15.07 30.08 -9.82
C PRO A 33 -15.55 31.53 -9.84
N GLY A 34 -15.53 32.17 -8.68
CA GLY A 34 -15.76 33.59 -8.50
C GLY A 34 -14.70 34.41 -9.25
N THR A 35 -13.72 34.92 -8.52
CA THR A 35 -12.62 35.68 -9.12
C THR A 35 -11.45 34.75 -9.44
N THR A 36 -10.64 35.08 -10.44
CA THR A 36 -9.38 34.40 -10.71
C THR A 36 -8.22 35.27 -10.24
N PHE A 37 -7.45 34.75 -9.30
CA PHE A 37 -6.22 35.35 -8.79
C PHE A 37 -5.01 34.65 -9.40
N TYR A 38 -4.01 35.45 -9.76
CA TYR A 38 -2.74 35.01 -10.30
C TYR A 38 -1.65 35.30 -9.29
N TRP A 39 -0.80 34.31 -9.03
CA TRP A 39 0.43 34.54 -8.28
C TRP A 39 1.38 35.41 -9.11
N ILE A 40 2.06 36.37 -8.48
CA ILE A 40 3.05 37.24 -9.11
C ILE A 40 4.26 37.45 -8.19
N GLY A 41 5.40 37.83 -8.76
CA GLY A 41 6.54 38.33 -7.99
C GLY A 41 7.44 37.26 -7.39
N ASP A 42 7.60 36.11 -8.06
CA ASP A 42 8.51 35.02 -7.65
C ASP A 42 8.09 34.34 -6.34
N GLY A 43 9.03 33.84 -5.54
CA GLY A 43 8.71 33.13 -4.29
C GLY A 43 8.23 34.08 -3.19
N GLY A 44 7.45 33.56 -2.23
CA GLY A 44 6.89 34.35 -1.14
C GLY A 44 5.79 33.64 -0.36
N ASP A 45 5.23 34.38 0.60
CA ASP A 45 4.21 33.89 1.52
C ASP A 45 2.80 34.00 0.91
N TRP A 46 2.01 32.94 1.00
CA TRP A 46 0.62 32.88 0.51
C TRP A 46 -0.23 34.03 1.05
N THR A 47 0.00 34.44 2.30
CA THR A 47 -0.76 35.51 2.96
C THR A 47 -0.33 36.92 2.57
N ASP A 48 0.76 37.10 1.81
CA ASP A 48 1.18 38.41 1.34
C ASP A 48 0.37 38.80 0.10
N VAL A 49 -0.56 39.74 0.29
CA VAL A 49 -1.44 40.27 -0.76
C VAL A 49 -0.67 40.85 -1.95
N SER A 50 0.60 41.23 -1.78
CA SER A 50 1.42 41.75 -2.87
C SER A 50 1.81 40.70 -3.91
N HIS A 51 1.65 39.41 -3.59
CA HIS A 51 1.85 38.30 -4.53
C HIS A 51 0.59 37.90 -5.29
N TRP A 52 -0.56 38.54 -5.06
CA TRP A 52 -1.81 38.20 -5.75
C TRP A 52 -2.23 39.29 -6.72
N SER A 53 -2.68 38.93 -7.92
CA SER A 53 -3.17 39.85 -8.96
C SER A 53 -4.45 39.34 -9.62
N LEU A 54 -5.28 40.25 -10.13
CA LEU A 54 -6.45 39.91 -10.96
C LEU A 54 -6.10 39.64 -12.43
N ALA A 55 -4.83 39.75 -12.80
CA ALA A 55 -4.33 39.44 -14.13
C ALA A 55 -2.94 38.80 -14.07
N SER A 56 -2.67 37.85 -14.96
CA SER A 56 -1.35 37.23 -15.13
C SER A 56 -0.26 38.28 -15.37
N GLY A 57 0.79 38.28 -14.55
CA GLY A 57 1.87 39.28 -14.57
C GLY A 57 1.43 40.72 -14.28
N GLY A 58 0.24 40.89 -13.70
CA GLY A 58 -0.38 42.19 -13.44
C GLY A 58 0.21 42.92 -12.24
N VAL A 59 -0.57 43.87 -11.73
CA VAL A 59 -0.24 44.59 -10.49
C VAL A 59 -0.81 43.87 -9.28
N ALA A 60 -0.14 44.00 -8.14
CA ALA A 60 -0.63 43.50 -6.86
C ALA A 60 -2.04 43.99 -6.54
N ASP A 61 -2.86 43.08 -6.03
CA ASP A 61 -4.16 43.35 -5.45
C ASP A 61 -4.01 43.61 -3.94
N THR A 62 -5.13 43.75 -3.24
CA THR A 62 -5.23 44.12 -1.82
C THR A 62 -6.01 43.09 -1.02
N VAL A 63 -6.42 41.99 -1.64
CA VAL A 63 -7.22 40.91 -1.06
C VAL A 63 -6.59 39.56 -1.35
N LEU A 64 -6.77 38.62 -0.43
CA LEU A 64 -6.37 37.23 -0.62
C LEU A 64 -7.48 36.44 -1.32
N PRO A 65 -7.14 35.41 -2.12
CA PRO A 65 -8.13 34.49 -2.66
C PRO A 65 -8.88 33.75 -1.54
N GLY A 66 -10.18 33.55 -1.73
CA GLY A 66 -11.04 32.78 -0.83
C GLY A 66 -11.51 31.46 -1.42
N GLN A 67 -12.33 30.75 -0.66
CA GLN A 67 -12.90 29.43 -1.01
C GLN A 67 -13.70 29.38 -2.33
N ASP A 68 -14.16 30.52 -2.83
CA ASP A 68 -14.94 30.60 -4.07
C ASP A 68 -14.09 31.06 -5.26
N ASP A 69 -12.81 31.40 -5.06
CA ASP A 69 -11.94 31.97 -6.09
C ASP A 69 -10.97 30.94 -6.69
N ALA A 70 -10.65 31.09 -7.98
CA ALA A 70 -9.59 30.32 -8.62
C ALA A 70 -8.23 30.96 -8.37
N VAL A 71 -7.20 30.15 -8.14
CA VAL A 71 -5.80 30.58 -8.05
C VAL A 71 -5.00 29.96 -9.20
N VAL A 72 -4.17 30.77 -9.85
CA VAL A 72 -3.39 30.37 -11.02
C VAL A 72 -1.92 30.73 -10.81
N PHE A 73 -1.06 29.77 -11.09
CA PHE A 73 0.39 29.89 -11.13
C PHE A 73 0.83 29.59 -12.57
N ASP A 74 1.35 30.59 -13.25
CA ASP A 74 1.71 30.50 -14.67
C ASP A 74 3.12 31.03 -14.94
N ASP A 75 3.49 31.11 -16.22
CA ASP A 75 4.81 31.59 -16.65
C ASP A 75 5.13 33.02 -16.19
N ASN A 76 4.12 33.87 -16.02
CA ASN A 76 4.32 35.24 -15.53
C ASN A 76 4.32 35.34 -13.99
N SER A 77 4.04 34.24 -13.29
CA SER A 77 4.17 34.17 -11.83
C SER A 77 5.62 34.19 -11.37
N PHE A 78 6.55 33.71 -12.21
CA PHE A 78 7.95 33.50 -11.87
C PHE A 78 8.90 34.06 -12.95
N THR A 79 9.90 34.83 -12.55
CA THR A 79 10.96 35.36 -13.42
C THR A 79 12.19 34.46 -13.46
N ILE A 80 12.35 33.57 -12.47
CA ILE A 80 13.47 32.64 -12.33
C ILE A 80 13.02 31.26 -11.83
N PRO A 81 13.80 30.18 -12.05
CA PRO A 81 13.49 28.86 -11.49
C PRO A 81 13.75 28.77 -9.98
N ASN A 82 13.22 27.72 -9.37
CA ASN A 82 13.39 27.30 -7.98
C ASN A 82 12.93 28.36 -6.98
N GLN A 83 11.77 28.95 -7.23
CA GLN A 83 11.07 29.81 -6.29
C GLN A 83 10.13 28.97 -5.42
N ASP A 84 10.01 29.39 -4.17
CA ASP A 84 9.21 28.72 -3.17
C ASP A 84 7.97 29.58 -2.86
N VAL A 85 6.79 29.04 -3.13
CA VAL A 85 5.53 29.59 -2.64
C VAL A 85 5.22 28.91 -1.30
N LEU A 86 5.17 29.68 -0.22
CA LEU A 86 5.00 29.17 1.14
C LEU A 86 3.57 29.35 1.62
N ILE A 87 2.91 28.25 1.97
CA ILE A 87 1.63 28.25 2.69
C ILE A 87 1.92 28.45 4.17
N ASN A 88 2.10 29.70 4.56
CA ASN A 88 2.54 30.13 5.89
C ASN A 88 1.37 30.27 6.91
N ASP A 89 0.12 30.28 6.45
CA ASP A 89 -1.10 30.21 7.26
C ASP A 89 -2.19 29.48 6.46
N ASP A 90 -3.30 29.16 7.12
CA ASP A 90 -4.44 28.50 6.49
C ASP A 90 -5.01 29.33 5.32
N GLY A 91 -5.16 28.68 4.16
CA GLY A 91 -5.67 29.30 2.94
C GLY A 91 -6.80 28.50 2.33
N SER A 92 -7.58 29.11 1.45
CA SER A 92 -8.68 28.43 0.75
C SER A 92 -8.74 28.86 -0.70
N PHE A 93 -9.18 27.94 -1.56
CA PHE A 93 -9.41 28.23 -2.98
C PHE A 93 -10.53 27.33 -3.51
N TYR A 94 -11.17 27.78 -4.57
CA TYR A 94 -12.09 26.96 -5.36
C TYR A 94 -11.34 26.02 -6.30
N SER A 95 -10.44 26.56 -7.14
CA SER A 95 -9.58 25.73 -7.99
C SER A 95 -8.16 26.25 -8.01
N MET A 96 -7.19 25.34 -8.11
CA MET A 96 -5.77 25.68 -8.20
C MET A 96 -5.19 25.13 -9.50
N ASP A 97 -4.53 25.98 -10.27
CA ASP A 97 -3.93 25.61 -11.55
C ASP A 97 -2.45 26.03 -11.61
N TRP A 98 -1.56 25.04 -11.68
CA TRP A 98 -0.12 25.21 -11.89
C TRP A 98 0.32 24.78 -13.30
N SER A 99 -0.62 24.39 -14.17
CA SER A 99 -0.28 23.84 -15.49
C SER A 99 0.51 24.82 -16.36
N GLY A 100 0.40 26.13 -16.08
CA GLY A 100 1.06 27.19 -16.82
C GLY A 100 2.55 27.40 -16.51
N ILE A 101 3.12 26.79 -15.47
CA ILE A 101 4.54 27.00 -15.15
C ILE A 101 5.45 26.32 -16.19
N THR A 102 6.52 27.01 -16.56
CA THR A 102 7.49 26.52 -17.55
C THR A 102 8.83 26.14 -16.95
N GLU A 103 9.11 26.47 -15.69
CA GLU A 103 10.35 26.16 -14.98
C GLU A 103 10.07 25.47 -13.65
N ASN A 104 11.10 24.88 -13.04
CA ASN A 104 10.94 24.19 -11.76
C ASN A 104 10.56 25.18 -10.66
N GLN A 105 9.52 24.90 -9.89
CA GLN A 105 9.07 25.71 -8.75
C GLN A 105 8.67 24.80 -7.59
N SER A 106 8.52 25.37 -6.39
CA SER A 106 8.08 24.65 -5.21
C SER A 106 6.84 25.27 -4.58
N LEU A 107 5.99 24.41 -4.02
CA LEU A 107 4.91 24.77 -3.10
C LEU A 107 5.19 24.12 -1.75
N LEU A 108 5.44 24.93 -0.73
CA LEU A 108 5.84 24.52 0.61
C LEU A 108 4.67 24.67 1.59
N PHE A 109 4.44 23.66 2.43
CA PHE A 109 3.36 23.67 3.42
C PHE A 109 3.88 23.80 4.84
N ASP A 110 3.63 24.96 5.46
CA ASP A 110 3.66 25.13 6.93
C ASP A 110 2.25 24.93 7.51
N SER A 111 1.20 25.30 6.76
CA SER A 111 -0.22 25.16 7.14
C SER A 111 -1.06 24.35 6.13
N THR A 112 -2.39 24.44 6.22
CA THR A 112 -3.33 23.70 5.36
C THR A 112 -3.91 24.59 4.26
N LEU A 113 -3.99 24.07 3.04
CA LEU A 113 -4.85 24.65 2.01
C LEU A 113 -6.15 23.86 1.86
N TYR A 114 -7.26 24.55 2.03
CA TYR A 114 -8.59 24.00 1.86
C TYR A 114 -9.03 24.12 0.40
N ALA A 115 -9.14 22.97 -0.27
CA ALA A 115 -9.57 22.85 -1.65
C ALA A 115 -11.10 22.65 -1.72
N HIS A 116 -11.78 23.58 -2.39
CA HIS A 116 -13.23 23.53 -2.64
C HIS A 116 -13.56 23.05 -4.06
N GLY A 117 -12.56 22.55 -4.80
CA GLY A 117 -12.68 22.10 -6.18
C GLY A 117 -11.33 21.59 -6.71
N ASN A 118 -11.13 21.70 -8.02
CA ASN A 118 -10.07 20.96 -8.71
C ASN A 118 -8.67 21.51 -8.44
N VAL A 119 -7.67 20.61 -8.44
CA VAL A 119 -6.25 20.96 -8.38
C VAL A 119 -5.55 20.33 -9.57
N THR A 120 -4.89 21.17 -10.37
CA THR A 120 -4.06 20.76 -11.50
C THR A 120 -2.63 21.16 -11.24
N LEU A 121 -1.75 20.17 -11.15
CA LEU A 121 -0.32 20.37 -10.95
C LEU A 121 0.44 20.33 -12.28
N ASN A 122 1.76 20.40 -12.18
CA ASN A 122 2.68 20.33 -13.30
C ASN A 122 3.90 19.51 -12.88
N LYS A 123 4.45 18.67 -13.76
CA LYS A 123 5.68 17.87 -13.46
C LYS A 123 6.89 18.67 -12.99
N LYS A 124 6.92 19.98 -13.25
CA LYS A 124 7.98 20.90 -12.79
C LYS A 124 7.73 21.46 -11.39
N LEU A 125 6.58 21.17 -10.79
CA LEU A 125 6.26 21.54 -9.43
C LEU A 125 6.78 20.47 -8.44
N SER A 126 7.43 20.93 -7.39
CA SER A 126 7.73 20.13 -6.20
C SER A 126 6.88 20.58 -5.03
N ILE A 127 6.07 19.69 -4.48
CA ILE A 127 5.29 19.93 -3.27
C ILE A 127 6.02 19.33 -2.08
N LEU A 128 6.29 20.13 -1.06
CA LEU A 128 6.96 19.71 0.17
C LEU A 128 6.19 20.20 1.40
N ARG A 129 6.33 19.52 2.53
CA ARG A 129 5.82 19.95 3.82
C ARG A 129 6.98 20.21 4.79
N ASN A 130 6.89 21.29 5.56
CA ASN A 130 7.80 21.55 6.68
C ASN A 130 7.20 21.10 8.01
N VAL A 131 5.86 21.02 8.07
CA VAL A 131 5.11 20.58 9.25
C VAL A 131 4.41 19.25 8.95
N ASN A 132 4.47 18.33 9.91
CA ASN A 132 3.81 17.03 9.77
C ASN A 132 2.30 17.21 9.58
N PHE A 133 1.74 16.48 8.62
CA PHE A 133 0.32 16.53 8.23
C PHE A 133 -0.15 17.81 7.52
N SER A 134 0.70 18.80 7.32
CA SER A 134 0.37 19.94 6.45
C SER A 134 0.30 19.50 4.98
N GLY A 135 -0.55 20.18 4.22
CA GLY A 135 -0.86 19.80 2.84
C GLY A 135 -2.22 20.32 2.39
N ILE A 136 -2.88 19.54 1.53
CA ILE A 136 -4.16 19.92 0.92
C ILE A 136 -5.29 19.14 1.59
N GLN A 137 -6.31 19.87 2.04
CA GLN A 137 -7.56 19.30 2.52
C GLN A 137 -8.69 19.53 1.51
N PHE A 138 -9.24 18.45 0.97
CA PHE A 138 -10.41 18.50 0.08
C PHE A 138 -11.70 18.55 0.90
N ILE A 139 -12.50 19.59 0.65
CA ILE A 139 -13.77 19.86 1.35
C ILE A 139 -14.99 19.64 0.45
N LYS A 140 -14.81 19.71 -0.87
CA LYS A 140 -15.88 19.48 -1.86
C LYS A 140 -15.39 18.52 -2.94
N GLN A 141 -16.31 18.10 -3.81
CA GLN A 141 -16.02 17.34 -5.01
C GLN A 141 -14.85 17.95 -5.80
N SER A 142 -13.80 17.15 -6.01
CA SER A 142 -12.55 17.62 -6.61
C SER A 142 -11.96 16.57 -7.54
N ILE A 143 -11.41 17.02 -8.66
CA ILE A 143 -10.49 16.27 -9.50
C ILE A 143 -9.06 16.71 -9.17
N PHE A 144 -8.19 15.75 -8.89
CA PHE A 144 -6.77 15.97 -8.64
C PHE A 144 -5.96 15.43 -9.81
N ASN A 145 -5.27 16.32 -10.52
CA ASN A 145 -4.34 15.98 -11.59
C ASN A 145 -2.91 16.28 -11.10
N ALA A 146 -2.15 15.23 -10.80
CA ALA A 146 -0.79 15.32 -10.29
C ALA A 146 0.22 15.74 -11.36
N ASP A 147 -0.05 15.43 -12.64
CA ASP A 147 0.86 15.62 -13.78
C ASP A 147 2.30 15.18 -13.47
N SER A 148 2.45 14.04 -12.79
CA SER A 148 3.78 13.52 -12.35
C SER A 148 4.61 14.50 -11.49
N ALA A 149 3.98 15.46 -10.81
CA ALA A 149 4.65 16.32 -9.83
C ALA A 149 5.27 15.49 -8.69
N SER A 150 6.35 15.99 -8.10
CA SER A 150 6.93 15.39 -6.89
C SER A 150 6.13 15.85 -5.68
N ILE A 151 5.49 14.92 -4.95
CA ILE A 151 4.56 15.28 -3.86
C ILE A 151 5.00 14.69 -2.52
N ASP A 152 5.32 15.56 -1.56
CA ASP A 152 5.59 15.21 -0.17
C ASP A 152 4.73 16.05 0.80
N CYS A 153 3.43 15.81 0.82
CA CYS A 153 2.48 16.45 1.74
C CYS A 153 1.36 15.47 2.15
N ALA A 154 0.52 15.84 3.10
CA ALA A 154 -0.72 15.08 3.35
C ALA A 154 -1.80 15.47 2.34
N LEU A 155 -2.56 14.48 1.86
CA LEU A 155 -3.86 14.72 1.23
C LEU A 155 -4.95 14.28 2.20
N THR A 156 -5.69 15.25 2.71
CA THR A 156 -6.75 15.03 3.70
C THR A 156 -8.11 15.22 3.03
N ILE A 157 -9.04 14.31 3.25
CA ILE A 157 -10.37 14.31 2.64
C ILE A 157 -11.40 14.42 3.76
N ILE A 158 -11.97 15.62 3.87
CA ILE A 158 -13.03 15.96 4.82
C ILE A 158 -14.15 16.65 4.05
N MET A 159 -14.84 15.86 3.23
CA MET A 159 -15.92 16.37 2.40
C MET A 159 -17.09 16.88 3.25
N ALA A 160 -17.62 18.04 2.89
CA ALA A 160 -18.80 18.63 3.50
C ALA A 160 -20.07 17.83 3.16
N ALA A 161 -20.14 17.25 1.97
CA ALA A 161 -21.15 16.29 1.56
C ALA A 161 -20.53 14.89 1.44
N VAL A 162 -21.16 13.88 2.04
CA VAL A 162 -20.65 12.49 2.00
C VAL A 162 -20.67 11.87 0.60
N GLU A 163 -21.43 12.46 -0.33
CA GLU A 163 -21.47 12.01 -1.71
C GLU A 163 -20.32 12.54 -2.56
N ASP A 164 -19.67 13.64 -2.12
CA ASP A 164 -18.54 14.24 -2.79
C ASP A 164 -17.32 13.34 -2.74
N SER A 165 -16.52 13.43 -3.79
CA SER A 165 -15.38 12.57 -4.05
C SER A 165 -14.14 13.38 -4.37
N LEU A 166 -12.99 12.91 -3.87
CA LEU A 166 -11.70 13.17 -4.50
C LEU A 166 -11.51 12.14 -5.61
N ILE A 167 -11.37 12.61 -6.85
CA ILE A 167 -11.17 11.77 -8.03
C ILE A 167 -9.76 12.02 -8.56
N LEU A 168 -8.96 10.97 -8.68
CA LEU A 168 -7.66 11.06 -9.35
C LEU A 168 -7.86 11.11 -10.87
N ALA A 169 -7.24 12.08 -11.53
CA ALA A 169 -7.21 12.19 -12.99
C ALA A 169 -6.05 11.41 -13.63
N ASP A 170 -5.03 11.09 -12.85
CA ASP A 170 -3.81 10.42 -13.24
C ASP A 170 -3.15 9.69 -12.04
N ASP A 171 -1.97 9.14 -12.26
CA ASP A 171 -1.21 8.45 -11.22
C ASP A 171 -0.77 9.43 -10.12
N LEU A 172 -1.14 9.14 -8.87
CA LEU A 172 -0.73 9.91 -7.70
C LEU A 172 0.48 9.25 -7.03
N ILE A 173 1.66 9.83 -7.24
CA ILE A 173 2.92 9.33 -6.69
C ILE A 173 3.45 10.29 -5.63
N MET A 174 3.26 9.92 -4.37
CA MET A 174 3.70 10.68 -3.20
C MET A 174 4.92 10.01 -2.52
N SER A 175 5.56 10.75 -1.61
CA SER A 175 6.61 10.21 -0.76
C SER A 175 6.10 9.07 0.15
N ASP A 176 7.03 8.24 0.61
CA ASP A 176 6.78 7.13 1.55
C ASP A 176 6.40 7.60 2.97
N SER A 177 6.60 8.87 3.28
CA SER A 177 6.22 9.48 4.57
C SER A 177 4.89 10.23 4.49
N SER A 178 4.34 10.42 3.29
CA SER A 178 3.05 11.06 3.05
C SER A 178 1.87 10.14 3.36
N SER A 179 0.67 10.71 3.43
CA SER A 179 -0.55 9.93 3.64
C SER A 179 -1.74 10.52 2.90
N CYS A 180 -2.61 9.64 2.41
CA CYS A 180 -3.99 9.97 2.05
C CYS A 180 -4.90 9.58 3.22
N ILE A 181 -5.66 10.54 3.75
CA ILE A 181 -6.46 10.36 4.97
C ILE A 181 -7.90 10.79 4.71
N LEU A 182 -8.86 9.88 4.87
CA LEU A 182 -10.29 10.14 4.74
C LEU A 182 -10.94 10.20 6.13
N PHE A 183 -11.69 11.27 6.37
CA PHE A 183 -12.58 11.41 7.52
C PHE A 183 -14.06 11.38 7.12
N THR A 184 -14.42 11.95 5.96
CA THR A 184 -15.77 11.97 5.37
C THR A 184 -15.68 11.96 3.83
N GLY A 185 -16.66 11.39 3.13
CA GLY A 185 -16.73 11.43 1.66
C GLY A 185 -16.00 10.29 0.97
N LYS A 186 -15.66 10.47 -0.31
CA LYS A 186 -15.15 9.38 -1.17
C LYS A 186 -13.75 9.67 -1.71
N LEU A 187 -12.96 8.62 -1.89
CA LEU A 187 -11.77 8.61 -2.73
C LEU A 187 -12.00 7.63 -3.88
N SER A 188 -11.81 8.08 -5.12
CA SER A 188 -11.77 7.21 -6.30
C SER A 188 -10.44 7.38 -7.03
N THR A 189 -9.72 6.28 -7.23
CA THR A 189 -8.47 6.28 -8.01
C THR A 189 -8.70 6.16 -9.51
N GLN A 190 -9.93 5.82 -9.96
CA GLN A 190 -10.27 5.67 -11.38
C GLN A 190 -9.34 4.73 -12.19
N GLY A 191 -8.75 3.72 -11.54
CA GLY A 191 -7.79 2.81 -12.19
C GLY A 191 -6.34 3.31 -12.23
N HIS A 192 -6.07 4.52 -11.74
CA HIS A 192 -4.71 5.07 -11.64
C HIS A 192 -3.92 4.49 -10.47
N THR A 193 -2.60 4.55 -10.57
CA THR A 193 -1.69 4.13 -9.50
C THR A 193 -1.74 5.11 -8.34
N LEU A 194 -1.80 4.61 -7.11
CA LEU A 194 -1.63 5.40 -5.89
C LEU A 194 -0.40 4.88 -5.11
N LYS A 195 0.64 5.71 -5.02
CA LYS A 195 1.82 5.43 -4.20
C LYS A 195 1.92 6.47 -3.09
N THR A 196 1.96 6.01 -1.84
CA THR A 196 2.07 6.88 -0.67
C THR A 196 2.55 6.09 0.54
N GLY A 197 2.86 6.74 1.65
CA GLY A 197 3.16 6.05 2.90
C GLY A 197 1.96 5.28 3.43
N SER A 198 0.81 5.94 3.55
CA SER A 198 -0.40 5.32 4.09
C SER A 198 -1.68 5.74 3.39
N LEU A 199 -2.64 4.82 3.34
CA LEU A 199 -4.04 5.12 3.03
C LEU A 199 -4.88 4.83 4.28
N LYS A 200 -5.55 5.85 4.81
CA LYS A 200 -6.27 5.77 6.09
C LYS A 200 -7.72 6.21 5.96
N SER A 201 -8.61 5.45 6.57
CA SER A 201 -10.01 5.82 6.84
C SER A 201 -10.17 5.94 8.35
N ILE A 202 -10.44 7.14 8.84
CA ILE A 202 -10.49 7.43 10.28
C ILE A 202 -11.88 7.99 10.61
N ASN A 203 -12.51 7.45 11.66
CA ASN A 203 -13.74 8.05 12.19
C ASN A 203 -13.51 9.53 12.50
N ASN A 204 -14.35 10.41 11.96
CA ASN A 204 -14.34 11.81 12.35
C ASN A 204 -14.95 11.88 13.76
N PRO A 205 -14.20 12.31 14.78
CA PRO A 205 -14.72 12.38 16.15
C PRO A 205 -15.86 13.39 16.31
N VAL A 206 -16.13 14.25 15.30
CA VAL A 206 -17.07 15.38 15.39
C VAL A 206 -18.49 15.02 14.93
N SER A 207 -18.67 14.10 13.98
CA SER A 207 -19.98 13.72 13.43
C SER A 207 -20.18 12.21 13.56
N GLY A 208 -21.17 11.75 14.32
CA GLY A 208 -21.41 10.31 14.51
C GLY A 208 -21.93 9.55 13.26
N LEU A 209 -21.80 10.12 12.04
CA LEU A 209 -22.37 9.62 10.78
C LEU A 209 -21.50 9.99 9.58
N ASP A 210 -20.21 9.71 9.63
CA ASP A 210 -19.35 9.89 8.45
C ASP A 210 -19.41 8.65 7.58
N LEU A 211 -20.07 8.77 6.44
CA LEU A 211 -19.94 7.77 5.40
C LEU A 211 -18.63 8.05 4.65
N ARG A 212 -17.80 7.00 4.57
CA ARG A 212 -16.56 7.00 3.81
C ARG A 212 -16.63 5.92 2.75
N SER A 213 -16.11 6.25 1.57
CA SER A 213 -15.94 5.29 0.48
C SER A 213 -14.54 5.35 -0.09
N ILE A 214 -13.95 4.19 -0.35
CA ILE A 214 -12.66 4.07 -1.05
C ILE A 214 -12.89 3.12 -2.23
N ASP A 215 -12.76 3.65 -3.44
CA ASP A 215 -12.76 2.88 -4.68
C ASP A 215 -11.35 2.86 -5.28
N ILE A 216 -10.75 1.68 -5.28
CA ILE A 216 -9.43 1.40 -5.88
C ILE A 216 -9.54 0.38 -7.01
N SER A 217 -10.73 0.22 -7.59
CA SER A 217 -10.95 -0.80 -8.61
C SER A 217 -10.06 -0.57 -9.84
N ASN A 218 -9.48 -1.67 -10.32
CA ASN A 218 -8.49 -1.69 -11.41
C ASN A 218 -7.18 -0.90 -11.14
N SER A 219 -6.96 -0.41 -9.91
CA SER A 219 -5.76 0.34 -9.54
C SER A 219 -4.67 -0.53 -8.91
N THR A 220 -3.44 -0.02 -8.95
CA THR A 220 -2.34 -0.53 -8.15
C THR A 220 -1.99 0.44 -7.03
N LEU A 221 -1.94 -0.06 -5.80
CA LEU A 221 -1.54 0.70 -4.61
C LEU A 221 -0.16 0.27 -4.12
N TYR A 222 0.70 1.23 -3.81
CA TYR A 222 1.98 1.02 -3.14
C TYR A 222 1.99 1.79 -1.83
N LEU A 223 1.89 1.07 -0.71
CA LEU A 223 1.81 1.63 0.64
C LEU A 223 3.06 1.27 1.43
N SER A 224 3.95 2.23 1.66
CA SER A 224 5.22 1.97 2.36
C SER A 224 5.03 1.66 3.85
N LEU A 225 3.93 2.14 4.46
CA LEU A 225 3.62 1.96 5.88
C LEU A 225 2.37 1.09 6.04
N GLU A 226 1.17 1.62 5.80
CA GLU A 226 -0.06 0.90 6.17
C GLU A 226 -1.29 1.22 5.32
N PHE A 227 -2.19 0.25 5.25
CA PHE A 227 -3.60 0.49 5.01
C PHE A 227 -4.32 0.43 6.36
N ASN A 228 -5.09 1.44 6.72
CA ASN A 228 -5.74 1.50 8.03
C ASN A 228 -7.17 2.05 7.95
N SER A 229 -8.15 1.18 8.18
CA SER A 229 -9.55 1.53 8.39
C SER A 229 -10.07 1.00 9.73
N ALA A 230 -9.19 0.80 10.72
CA ALA A 230 -9.60 0.33 12.03
C ALA A 230 -10.60 1.29 12.68
N GLY A 231 -11.65 0.72 13.26
CA GLY A 231 -12.76 1.48 13.86
C GLY A 231 -13.83 1.92 12.86
N ASP A 232 -13.60 1.85 11.55
CA ASP A 232 -14.58 2.20 10.53
C ASP A 232 -15.45 0.99 10.15
N THR A 233 -16.59 0.83 10.82
CA THR A 233 -17.48 -0.34 10.66
C THR A 233 -18.42 -0.24 9.46
N VAL A 234 -18.47 0.91 8.80
CA VAL A 234 -19.41 1.20 7.68
C VAL A 234 -18.69 1.66 6.42
N LEU A 235 -17.35 1.51 6.34
CA LEU A 235 -16.56 1.81 5.15
C LEU A 235 -17.12 1.07 3.93
N VAL A 236 -17.44 1.82 2.88
CA VAL A 236 -17.70 1.25 1.56
C VAL A 236 -16.36 1.10 0.86
N PHE A 237 -15.93 -0.14 0.62
CA PHE A 237 -14.63 -0.42 0.00
C PHE A 237 -14.81 -1.25 -1.27
N ASN A 238 -14.33 -0.73 -2.40
CA ASN A 238 -14.29 -1.43 -3.67
C ASN A 238 -12.82 -1.66 -4.08
N SER A 239 -12.44 -2.93 -4.22
CA SER A 239 -11.09 -3.36 -4.59
C SER A 239 -11.07 -4.30 -5.80
N ASP A 240 -12.14 -4.31 -6.59
CA ASP A 240 -12.26 -5.21 -7.73
C ASP A 240 -11.09 -5.03 -8.70
N ASN A 241 -10.42 -6.14 -9.06
CA ASN A 241 -9.22 -6.16 -9.90
C ASN A 241 -8.05 -5.28 -9.40
N SER A 242 -8.02 -4.87 -8.14
CA SER A 242 -6.92 -4.07 -7.60
C SER A 242 -5.70 -4.93 -7.25
N THR A 243 -4.52 -4.31 -7.19
CA THR A 243 -3.33 -4.88 -6.56
C THR A 243 -2.82 -3.96 -5.47
N ILE A 244 -2.56 -4.47 -4.27
CA ILE A 244 -2.04 -3.67 -3.15
C ILE A 244 -0.72 -4.26 -2.66
N TYR A 245 0.32 -3.43 -2.64
CA TYR A 245 1.59 -3.70 -1.98
C TYR A 245 1.64 -2.94 -0.66
N ILE A 246 1.88 -3.65 0.45
CA ILE A 246 2.05 -3.04 1.77
C ILE A 246 3.41 -3.43 2.35
N GLY A 247 4.18 -2.43 2.74
CA GLY A 247 5.49 -2.56 3.34
C GLY A 247 6.64 -2.45 2.37
N ASP A 248 7.84 -2.40 2.93
CA ASP A 248 9.12 -2.25 2.23
C ASP A 248 10.26 -2.91 3.04
N THR A 249 11.47 -2.86 2.51
CA THR A 249 12.72 -3.32 3.11
C THR A 249 13.34 -2.30 4.09
N LEU A 250 12.65 -1.18 4.32
CA LEU A 250 13.00 -0.15 5.30
C LEU A 250 12.43 -0.48 6.69
N ASP A 251 12.95 0.16 7.74
CA ASP A 251 12.51 -0.07 9.14
C ASP A 251 11.20 0.66 9.48
N TYR A 252 10.25 0.68 8.54
CA TYR A 252 8.93 1.27 8.75
C TYR A 252 7.98 0.28 9.42
N LEU A 253 7.11 0.79 10.30
CA LEU A 253 6.08 -0.02 10.91
C LEU A 253 4.99 -0.32 9.87
N ASN A 254 4.85 -1.60 9.51
CA ASN A 254 3.84 -2.02 8.53
C ASN A 254 2.60 -2.66 9.14
N ASN A 255 1.43 -2.29 8.64
CA ASN A 255 0.16 -2.85 9.09
C ASN A 255 -0.90 -2.91 7.97
N LEU A 256 -1.80 -3.87 8.12
CA LEU A 256 -3.07 -3.91 7.40
C LEU A 256 -4.20 -3.95 8.44
N LYS A 257 -4.76 -2.79 8.77
CA LYS A 257 -5.76 -2.68 9.85
C LYS A 257 -7.13 -2.37 9.28
N THR A 258 -8.13 -3.18 9.64
CA THR A 258 -9.48 -3.04 9.07
C THR A 258 -10.57 -3.49 10.05
N GLN A 259 -11.83 -3.27 9.66
CA GLN A 259 -13.01 -3.89 10.27
C GLN A 259 -13.62 -5.00 9.40
N SER A 260 -12.78 -5.82 8.76
CA SER A 260 -13.15 -6.90 7.82
C SER A 260 -13.49 -6.39 6.42
N LEU A 261 -12.47 -6.32 5.56
CA LEU A 261 -12.62 -5.92 4.16
C LEU A 261 -12.37 -7.07 3.20
N SER A 262 -12.81 -6.88 1.96
CA SER A 262 -12.50 -7.78 0.84
C SER A 262 -11.48 -7.10 -0.07
N PHE A 263 -10.39 -7.79 -0.33
CA PHE A 263 -9.30 -7.36 -1.19
C PHE A 263 -9.21 -8.30 -2.40
N ASN A 264 -8.78 -7.77 -3.54
CA ASN A 264 -8.35 -8.60 -4.65
C ASN A 264 -6.94 -9.17 -4.38
N ASP A 265 -5.89 -8.60 -4.98
CA ASP A 265 -4.51 -9.09 -4.82
C ASP A 265 -3.75 -8.26 -3.78
N VAL A 266 -3.16 -8.91 -2.78
CA VAL A 266 -2.38 -8.25 -1.72
C VAL A 266 -1.00 -8.89 -1.58
N PHE A 267 0.03 -8.05 -1.54
CA PHE A 267 1.43 -8.40 -1.32
C PHE A 267 1.94 -7.71 -0.05
N LEU A 268 2.48 -8.51 0.88
CA LEU A 268 2.99 -8.01 2.17
C LEU A 268 4.50 -8.20 2.24
N ASN A 269 5.23 -7.11 2.50
CA ASN A 269 6.68 -7.08 2.72
C ASN A 269 7.00 -6.46 4.08
N PHE A 270 6.75 -7.19 5.16
CA PHE A 270 6.83 -6.65 6.52
C PHE A 270 8.19 -6.99 7.11
N LYS A 271 9.17 -6.09 6.97
CA LYS A 271 10.50 -6.29 7.55
C LYS A 271 10.39 -6.57 9.05
N PRO A 272 11.05 -7.59 9.62
CA PRO A 272 10.94 -7.88 11.04
C PRO A 272 11.38 -6.72 11.93
N LEU A 273 10.45 -6.23 12.77
CA LEU A 273 10.70 -5.19 13.78
C LEU A 273 10.48 -5.73 15.20
N THR A 274 10.90 -4.93 16.19
CA THR A 274 10.57 -5.16 17.61
C THR A 274 9.13 -4.78 17.93
N THR A 275 8.61 -3.75 17.27
CA THR A 275 7.20 -3.37 17.34
C THR A 275 6.34 -4.36 16.54
N LEU A 276 5.21 -4.74 17.13
CA LEU A 276 4.28 -5.67 16.52
C LEU A 276 3.67 -5.09 15.23
N GLN A 277 3.79 -5.84 14.14
CA GLN A 277 3.18 -5.54 12.84
C GLN A 277 2.00 -6.48 12.61
N ILE A 278 0.83 -5.91 12.39
CA ILE A 278 -0.44 -6.63 12.52
C ILE A 278 -1.32 -6.54 11.27
N ILE A 279 -2.02 -7.64 11.01
CA ILE A 279 -3.17 -7.74 10.13
C ILE A 279 -4.41 -7.86 11.01
N GLU A 280 -5.28 -6.87 10.95
CA GLU A 280 -6.49 -6.75 11.78
C GLU A 280 -7.77 -6.82 10.94
N GLY A 281 -8.85 -7.29 11.57
CA GLY A 281 -10.14 -7.56 10.94
C GLY A 281 -10.21 -8.96 10.35
N ASN A 282 -11.42 -9.41 10.00
CA ASN A 282 -11.63 -10.70 9.35
C ASN A 282 -11.64 -10.51 7.83
N ASN A 283 -10.47 -10.36 7.22
CA ASN A 283 -10.38 -10.00 5.81
C ASN A 283 -10.57 -11.19 4.88
N THR A 284 -11.01 -10.88 3.66
CA THR A 284 -10.96 -11.81 2.55
C THR A 284 -10.04 -11.28 1.46
N PHE A 285 -9.28 -12.17 0.83
CA PHE A 285 -8.35 -11.86 -0.25
C PHE A 285 -8.69 -12.76 -1.43
N ASN A 286 -8.66 -12.25 -2.66
CA ASN A 286 -8.58 -13.12 -3.82
C ASN A 286 -7.22 -13.83 -3.80
N LYS A 287 -6.14 -13.05 -3.74
CA LYS A 287 -4.77 -13.54 -3.60
C LYS A 287 -4.06 -12.85 -2.44
N LEU A 288 -3.37 -13.64 -1.62
CA LEU A 288 -2.49 -13.15 -0.57
C LEU A 288 -1.09 -13.70 -0.77
N THR A 289 -0.12 -12.81 -0.96
CA THR A 289 1.31 -13.14 -1.05
C THR A 289 2.06 -12.48 0.10
N VAL A 290 2.80 -13.28 0.87
CA VAL A 290 3.74 -12.76 1.87
C VAL A 290 5.14 -12.96 1.33
N LEU A 291 5.91 -11.87 1.22
CA LEU A 291 7.24 -11.88 0.62
C LEU A 291 8.28 -12.50 1.56
N PRO A 292 9.35 -13.14 1.03
CA PRO A 292 10.42 -13.75 1.82
C PRO A 292 10.96 -12.82 2.91
N GLY A 293 11.25 -13.38 4.09
CA GLY A 293 11.79 -12.64 5.24
C GLY A 293 10.77 -11.81 6.02
N SER A 294 9.51 -11.71 5.56
CA SER A 294 8.47 -10.94 6.24
C SER A 294 8.08 -11.55 7.59
N ARG A 295 7.75 -10.71 8.57
CA ARG A 295 7.12 -11.11 9.84
C ARG A 295 5.76 -10.43 9.99
N ILE A 296 4.69 -11.20 9.88
CA ILE A 296 3.32 -10.73 10.04
C ILE A 296 2.66 -11.36 11.27
N HIS A 297 1.77 -10.61 11.91
CA HIS A 297 0.91 -11.14 12.97
C HIS A 297 -0.56 -10.98 12.60
N LEU A 298 -1.34 -12.05 12.72
CA LEU A 298 -2.80 -11.96 12.59
C LEU A 298 -3.37 -11.56 13.94
N ASN A 299 -4.29 -10.59 13.99
CA ASN A 299 -4.91 -10.21 15.25
C ASN A 299 -5.53 -11.43 15.95
N ALA A 300 -5.37 -11.51 17.26
CA ALA A 300 -5.79 -12.66 18.06
C ALA A 300 -7.27 -12.99 17.83
N GLY A 301 -7.57 -14.26 17.51
CA GLY A 301 -8.92 -14.72 17.18
C GLY A 301 -9.48 -14.23 15.83
N SER A 302 -8.74 -13.43 15.06
CA SER A 302 -9.16 -13.02 13.72
C SER A 302 -9.02 -14.16 12.71
N THR A 303 -9.76 -14.04 11.61
CA THR A 303 -9.73 -14.99 10.49
C THR A 303 -9.42 -14.27 9.20
N GLN A 304 -8.31 -14.61 8.56
CA GLN A 304 -8.00 -14.21 7.19
C GLN A 304 -8.42 -15.32 6.24
N THR A 305 -9.18 -14.98 5.18
CA THR A 305 -9.68 -15.94 4.20
C THR A 305 -9.11 -15.63 2.82
N VAL A 306 -8.57 -16.62 2.12
CA VAL A 306 -7.96 -16.48 0.79
C VAL A 306 -8.73 -17.33 -0.20
N ALA A 307 -9.31 -16.70 -1.22
CA ALA A 307 -10.24 -17.35 -2.14
C ALA A 307 -9.55 -18.15 -3.25
N ASP A 308 -8.49 -17.59 -3.84
CA ASP A 308 -7.83 -18.11 -5.04
C ASP A 308 -6.40 -18.58 -4.75
N SER A 309 -5.48 -17.69 -4.38
CA SER A 309 -4.04 -18.01 -4.29
C SER A 309 -3.43 -17.58 -2.95
N LEU A 310 -2.85 -18.51 -2.19
CA LEU A 310 -2.09 -18.21 -0.96
C LEU A 310 -0.61 -18.56 -1.16
N ILE A 311 0.24 -17.55 -1.20
CA ILE A 311 1.67 -17.69 -1.52
C ILE A 311 2.51 -17.27 -0.32
N LEU A 312 3.11 -18.26 0.33
CA LEU A 312 4.06 -18.15 1.44
C LEU A 312 5.38 -18.80 1.00
N ASN A 313 6.07 -18.17 0.05
CA ASN A 313 7.24 -18.74 -0.61
C ASN A 313 8.56 -18.15 -0.07
N GLY A 314 8.88 -18.45 1.19
CA GLY A 314 10.15 -18.07 1.81
C GLY A 314 11.30 -19.01 1.45
N ASN A 315 12.41 -18.92 2.18
CA ASN A 315 13.54 -19.82 2.06
C ASN A 315 14.30 -19.93 3.40
N CYS A 316 15.33 -20.78 3.49
CA CYS A 316 16.06 -21.01 4.74
C CYS A 316 16.76 -19.76 5.31
N LYS A 317 17.09 -18.77 4.47
CA LYS A 317 17.70 -17.49 4.87
C LYS A 317 16.62 -16.47 5.25
N ASP A 318 15.62 -16.34 4.40
CA ASP A 318 14.54 -15.35 4.50
C ASP A 318 13.21 -16.07 4.75
N MET A 319 13.10 -16.72 5.92
CA MET A 319 11.88 -17.40 6.33
C MET A 319 10.75 -16.40 6.57
N ILE A 320 9.54 -16.75 6.15
CA ILE A 320 8.34 -15.97 6.45
C ILE A 320 7.85 -16.35 7.85
N THR A 321 7.58 -15.38 8.71
CA THR A 321 6.98 -15.61 10.03
C THR A 321 5.51 -15.21 10.03
N ILE A 322 4.63 -16.12 10.44
CA ILE A 322 3.20 -15.86 10.66
C ILE A 322 2.84 -16.32 12.07
N ALA A 323 2.30 -15.40 12.87
CA ALA A 323 1.88 -15.74 14.23
C ALA A 323 0.56 -15.06 14.62
N SER A 324 -0.14 -15.58 15.61
CA SER A 324 -1.16 -14.78 16.30
C SER A 324 -0.50 -13.59 17.00
N SER A 325 -1.19 -12.45 17.06
CA SER A 325 -0.71 -11.23 17.73
C SER A 325 -0.58 -11.41 19.24
N ASP A 326 -1.30 -12.37 19.82
CA ASP A 326 -1.19 -12.75 21.22
C ASP A 326 -1.01 -14.27 21.32
N THR A 327 0.19 -14.70 21.74
CA THR A 327 0.54 -16.12 21.89
C THR A 327 0.58 -16.58 23.35
N SER A 328 -0.11 -15.90 24.25
CA SER A 328 -0.13 -16.24 25.69
C SER A 328 -1.08 -17.39 26.03
N SER A 329 -2.03 -17.71 25.15
CA SER A 329 -3.05 -18.73 25.33
C SER A 329 -3.53 -19.28 23.98
N THR A 330 -3.86 -20.57 23.89
CA THR A 330 -4.46 -21.19 22.68
C THR A 330 -5.85 -20.65 22.36
N ALA A 331 -6.52 -19.98 23.30
CA ALA A 331 -7.77 -19.26 23.03
C ALA A 331 -7.59 -18.07 22.08
N ASN A 332 -6.36 -17.57 21.93
CA ASN A 332 -6.03 -16.42 21.08
C ASN A 332 -5.55 -16.83 19.68
N THR A 333 -5.58 -18.13 19.36
CA THR A 333 -5.18 -18.65 18.04
C THR A 333 -5.98 -17.97 16.93
N ALA A 334 -5.26 -17.38 15.97
CA ALA A 334 -5.85 -16.78 14.78
C ALA A 334 -6.02 -17.83 13.68
N SER A 335 -6.75 -17.49 12.61
CA SER A 335 -6.98 -18.41 11.49
C SER A 335 -6.53 -17.83 10.14
N LEU A 336 -5.88 -18.66 9.34
CA LEU A 336 -5.55 -18.41 7.93
C LEU A 336 -6.18 -19.51 7.08
N ILE A 337 -7.27 -19.18 6.42
CA ILE A 337 -8.10 -20.12 5.65
C ILE A 337 -7.84 -19.91 4.17
N LYS A 338 -7.37 -20.94 3.48
CA LYS A 338 -7.46 -21.03 2.01
C LYS A 338 -8.83 -21.63 1.67
N LEU A 339 -9.50 -21.14 0.63
CA LEU A 339 -10.73 -21.73 0.08
C LEU A 339 -10.43 -22.51 -1.20
N ASN A 340 -11.35 -23.42 -1.57
CA ASN A 340 -11.44 -24.06 -2.88
C ASN A 340 -10.21 -24.88 -3.30
N SER A 341 -9.83 -25.87 -2.48
CA SER A 341 -8.71 -26.79 -2.73
C SER A 341 -7.32 -26.14 -2.63
N ASN A 342 -6.34 -26.95 -2.24
CA ASN A 342 -4.98 -26.52 -1.95
C ASN A 342 -4.07 -26.45 -3.19
N LEU A 343 -4.63 -26.50 -4.41
CA LEU A 343 -3.84 -26.51 -5.65
C LEU A 343 -3.01 -25.23 -5.82
N ASP A 344 -3.52 -24.10 -5.32
CA ASP A 344 -2.91 -22.77 -5.46
C ASP A 344 -2.34 -22.27 -4.11
N PHE A 345 -1.90 -23.21 -3.27
CA PHE A 345 -1.15 -22.92 -2.05
C PHE A 345 0.34 -23.21 -2.27
N ILE A 346 1.20 -22.23 -1.94
CA ILE A 346 2.65 -22.40 -1.85
C ILE A 346 3.07 -22.12 -0.40
N GLY A 347 3.66 -23.11 0.26
CA GLY A 347 4.19 -22.98 1.61
C GLY A 347 5.61 -23.51 1.71
N LEU A 348 6.59 -22.63 1.55
CA LEU A 348 8.03 -22.95 1.63
C LEU A 348 8.70 -22.01 2.63
N GLY A 349 9.54 -22.53 3.53
CA GLY A 349 10.32 -21.67 4.42
C GLY A 349 9.48 -20.79 5.35
N VAL A 350 8.45 -21.36 6.00
CA VAL A 350 7.51 -20.61 6.84
C VAL A 350 7.67 -21.00 8.31
N GLN A 351 7.64 -20.04 9.22
CA GLN A 351 7.53 -20.24 10.66
C GLN A 351 6.12 -19.87 11.09
N VAL A 352 5.40 -20.83 11.69
CA VAL A 352 3.99 -20.62 12.06
C VAL A 352 3.82 -20.81 13.56
N LYS A 353 3.14 -19.87 14.23
CA LYS A 353 2.82 -19.96 15.66
C LYS A 353 1.37 -19.57 15.95
N GLN A 354 0.60 -20.49 16.52
CA GLN A 354 -0.81 -20.27 16.88
C GLN A 354 -1.67 -19.73 15.74
N ILE A 355 -1.55 -20.36 14.57
CA ILE A 355 -2.40 -20.13 13.42
C ILE A 355 -3.09 -21.45 13.05
N ASN A 356 -4.41 -21.45 13.01
CA ASN A 356 -5.19 -22.58 12.49
C ASN A 356 -5.57 -22.34 11.02
N SER A 357 -5.80 -23.43 10.30
CA SER A 357 -6.46 -23.43 8.99
C SER A 357 -7.83 -24.15 9.10
N LEU A 358 -8.55 -24.27 7.97
CA LEU A 358 -9.88 -24.86 7.90
C LEU A 358 -9.84 -26.36 8.25
N PRO A 359 -10.74 -26.87 9.12
CA PRO A 359 -10.83 -28.31 9.36
C PRO A 359 -11.13 -29.09 8.08
N GLY A 360 -10.23 -30.00 7.69
CA GLY A 360 -10.39 -30.86 6.51
C GLY A 360 -9.66 -30.38 5.24
N GLU A 361 -9.10 -29.17 5.24
CA GLU A 361 -8.13 -28.73 4.22
C GLU A 361 -6.73 -28.67 4.86
N ILE A 362 -5.75 -29.34 4.22
CA ILE A 362 -4.39 -29.48 4.75
C ILE A 362 -3.43 -28.57 4.00
N LEU A 363 -2.95 -27.52 4.66
CA LEU A 363 -1.84 -26.69 4.17
C LEU A 363 -0.52 -27.41 4.44
N THR A 364 -0.02 -28.14 3.44
CA THR A 364 1.30 -28.78 3.51
C THR A 364 2.39 -27.76 3.21
N THR A 365 3.28 -27.57 4.16
CA THR A 365 4.45 -26.71 4.05
C THR A 365 5.73 -27.54 4.01
N TYR A 366 6.74 -27.05 3.32
CA TYR A 366 8.07 -27.67 3.25
C TYR A 366 9.13 -26.73 3.80
N HIS A 367 10.20 -27.29 4.35
CA HIS A 367 11.30 -26.52 4.96
C HIS A 367 10.81 -25.47 5.96
N SER A 368 9.74 -25.80 6.69
CA SER A 368 8.98 -24.89 7.54
C SER A 368 9.06 -25.34 9.00
N VAL A 369 8.77 -24.42 9.93
CA VAL A 369 8.90 -24.64 11.38
C VAL A 369 7.54 -24.46 12.05
N ASP A 370 7.15 -25.48 12.80
CA ASP A 370 6.04 -25.41 13.75
C ASP A 370 6.54 -24.83 15.08
N ASN A 371 6.16 -23.59 15.38
CA ASN A 371 6.47 -22.93 16.66
C ASN A 371 5.37 -23.14 17.72
N GLY A 372 4.43 -24.06 17.48
CA GLY A 372 3.45 -24.54 18.44
C GLY A 372 2.07 -23.87 18.36
N GLY A 373 1.05 -24.59 18.83
CA GLY A 373 -0.35 -24.17 18.93
C GLY A 373 -1.08 -24.04 17.58
N ASN A 374 -0.54 -24.68 16.54
CA ASN A 374 -1.12 -24.79 15.20
C ASN A 374 -1.99 -26.06 15.12
N ASP A 375 -3.05 -26.10 15.91
CA ASP A 375 -3.78 -27.33 16.23
C ASP A 375 -4.61 -27.89 15.05
N LEU A 376 -4.82 -27.12 13.98
CA LEU A 376 -5.66 -27.51 12.84
C LEU A 376 -5.11 -27.09 11.48
N GLY A 377 -5.18 -28.00 10.51
CA GLY A 377 -5.08 -27.72 9.07
C GLY A 377 -3.68 -27.41 8.54
N TRP A 378 -2.62 -27.63 9.32
CA TRP A 378 -1.23 -27.54 8.88
C TRP A 378 -0.54 -28.90 8.86
N VAL A 379 0.29 -29.13 7.86
CA VAL A 379 1.29 -30.20 7.84
C VAL A 379 2.65 -29.56 7.60
N PHE A 380 3.58 -29.78 8.52
CA PHE A 380 4.97 -29.37 8.37
C PHE A 380 5.74 -30.59 7.89
N ASP A 381 5.89 -30.71 6.58
CA ASP A 381 6.54 -31.86 5.98
C ASP A 381 8.06 -31.74 6.18
N PRO A 382 8.68 -32.61 7.00
CA PRO A 382 10.11 -32.59 7.22
C PRO A 382 10.87 -33.26 6.06
N THR A 383 10.17 -33.87 5.09
CA THR A 383 10.82 -34.49 3.94
C THR A 383 11.51 -33.41 3.14
N SER A 384 12.81 -33.29 3.40
CA SER A 384 13.70 -32.55 2.54
C SER A 384 13.65 -33.26 1.19
N SER A 385 13.23 -32.54 0.16
CA SER A 385 13.46 -32.95 -1.21
C SER A 385 14.95 -32.97 -1.54
N ILE A 386 15.86 -32.88 -0.56
CA ILE A 386 17.30 -32.85 -0.69
C ILE A 386 17.92 -33.71 0.42
N THR A 387 18.74 -34.70 0.08
CA THR A 387 19.74 -35.26 1.00
C THR A 387 21.06 -34.57 0.71
N SER A 388 21.81 -34.14 1.73
CA SER A 388 23.21 -33.71 1.55
C SER A 388 24.13 -34.82 2.02
N ASP A 389 24.85 -35.45 1.10
CA ASP A 389 25.72 -36.57 1.43
C ASP A 389 26.89 -36.66 0.44
N PHE A 390 27.97 -37.30 0.88
CA PHE A 390 29.11 -37.59 0.02
C PHE A 390 29.78 -38.89 0.42
N SER A 391 30.43 -39.53 -0.55
CA SER A 391 31.24 -40.72 -0.31
C SER A 391 32.65 -40.51 -0.82
N GLY A 392 33.62 -41.10 -0.10
CA GLY A 392 35.01 -41.22 -0.53
C GLY A 392 35.45 -42.66 -0.33
N THR A 393 36.18 -43.22 -1.29
CA THR A 393 36.72 -44.59 -1.16
C THR A 393 38.19 -44.49 -0.74
N GLY A 394 38.47 -44.81 0.53
CA GLY A 394 39.82 -44.83 1.09
C GLY A 394 40.60 -46.11 0.81
N PRO A 395 41.83 -46.26 1.34
CA PRO A 395 42.44 -45.44 2.40
C PRO A 395 43.01 -44.09 1.92
N PHE A 396 43.05 -43.09 2.81
CA PHE A 396 43.59 -41.75 2.53
C PHE A 396 44.87 -41.52 3.36
N CYS A 397 45.97 -41.13 2.72
CA CYS A 397 47.19 -40.69 3.40
C CYS A 397 47.29 -39.16 3.43
N PHE A 398 48.12 -38.63 4.34
CA PHE A 398 48.41 -37.20 4.40
C PHE A 398 49.10 -36.73 3.10
N GLY A 399 48.48 -35.78 2.39
CA GLY A 399 48.94 -35.25 1.11
C GLY A 399 48.39 -35.96 -0.13
N ASP A 400 47.51 -36.94 0.04
CA ASP A 400 46.82 -37.57 -1.09
C ASP A 400 45.67 -36.69 -1.59
N THR A 401 45.62 -36.48 -2.90
CA THR A 401 44.41 -35.92 -3.53
C THR A 401 43.26 -36.92 -3.38
N THR A 402 42.18 -36.50 -2.71
CA THR A 402 41.02 -37.35 -2.46
C THR A 402 39.87 -36.95 -3.39
N LEU A 403 39.32 -37.95 -4.07
CA LEU A 403 38.11 -37.79 -4.88
C LEU A 403 36.88 -38.10 -4.02
N PHE A 404 35.98 -37.12 -3.94
CA PHE A 404 34.66 -37.31 -3.35
C PHE A 404 33.62 -37.43 -4.45
N SER A 405 32.65 -38.32 -4.22
CA SER A 405 31.43 -38.40 -5.01
C SER A 405 30.29 -37.80 -4.19
N ASN A 406 29.68 -36.77 -4.73
CA ASN A 406 28.48 -36.19 -4.14
C ASN A 406 27.32 -37.19 -4.26
N THR A 407 26.77 -37.64 -3.13
CA THR A 407 25.62 -38.57 -3.06
C THR A 407 24.34 -37.84 -2.64
N SER A 408 24.35 -36.51 -2.71
CA SER A 408 23.19 -35.68 -2.45
C SER A 408 22.09 -35.95 -3.47
N SER A 409 20.88 -36.26 -3.01
CA SER A 409 19.72 -36.51 -3.88
C SER A 409 18.76 -35.34 -3.80
N THR A 410 17.99 -35.07 -4.85
CA THR A 410 16.83 -34.17 -4.78
C THR A 410 15.68 -34.54 -5.70
N THR A 411 14.50 -33.96 -5.49
CA THR A 411 13.41 -33.94 -6.49
C THR A 411 13.48 -32.76 -7.46
N GLY A 412 14.46 -31.84 -7.34
CA GLY A 412 14.62 -30.62 -8.17
C GLY A 412 16.03 -30.42 -8.76
N THR A 413 16.43 -29.17 -9.01
CA THR A 413 17.82 -28.81 -9.37
C THR A 413 18.56 -28.35 -8.12
N ILE A 414 19.64 -29.02 -7.72
CA ILE A 414 20.52 -28.56 -6.64
C ILE A 414 21.67 -27.72 -7.23
N HIS A 415 21.99 -26.63 -6.55
CA HIS A 415 23.28 -25.95 -6.67
C HIS A 415 24.17 -26.36 -5.49
N TYR A 416 25.42 -26.71 -5.76
CA TYR A 416 26.36 -27.18 -4.74
C TYR A 416 27.43 -26.13 -4.48
N SER A 417 27.77 -25.92 -3.21
CA SER A 417 28.93 -25.13 -2.79
C SER A 417 29.72 -25.91 -1.74
N TRP A 418 31.03 -26.02 -1.90
CA TRP A 418 31.91 -26.73 -0.98
C TRP A 418 32.83 -25.73 -0.29
N GLN A 419 32.89 -25.82 1.04
CA GLN A 419 33.81 -25.05 1.88
C GLN A 419 34.71 -26.03 2.61
N TYR A 420 36.01 -25.89 2.40
CA TYR A 420 37.02 -26.66 3.11
C TYR A 420 37.48 -25.85 4.34
N ASN A 421 37.90 -26.56 5.40
CA ASN A 421 38.36 -25.95 6.65
C ASN A 421 39.74 -25.26 6.54
N ASP A 422 40.20 -24.98 5.33
CA ASP A 422 41.46 -24.33 4.97
C ASP A 422 41.25 -23.03 4.15
N ASP A 423 40.02 -22.50 4.13
CA ASP A 423 39.59 -21.32 3.39
C ASP A 423 39.65 -21.46 1.85
N SER A 424 39.87 -22.66 1.31
CA SER A 424 39.77 -22.90 -0.14
C SER A 424 38.31 -23.03 -0.61
N TYR A 425 38.02 -22.48 -1.79
CA TYR A 425 36.68 -22.40 -2.36
C TYR A 425 36.66 -22.97 -3.79
N LEU A 426 35.77 -23.93 -4.04
CA LEU A 426 35.55 -24.51 -5.37
C LEU A 426 34.05 -24.60 -5.66
N GLU A 427 33.58 -23.80 -6.62
CA GLU A 427 32.29 -24.04 -7.30
C GLU A 427 32.53 -25.08 -8.40
N SER A 428 32.07 -26.32 -8.19
CA SER A 428 32.08 -27.35 -9.23
C SER A 428 30.64 -27.64 -9.70
N PRO A 429 30.33 -27.50 -10.99
CA PRO A 429 29.03 -27.85 -11.56
C PRO A 429 28.83 -29.36 -11.77
N SER A 430 29.81 -30.20 -11.43
CA SER A 430 29.75 -31.66 -11.60
C SER A 430 30.13 -32.40 -10.31
N GLY A 431 29.41 -33.48 -9.99
CA GLY A 431 29.51 -34.24 -8.73
C GLY A 431 30.83 -34.98 -8.44
N LEU A 432 31.93 -34.61 -9.09
CA LEU A 432 33.30 -35.00 -8.79
C LEU A 432 34.07 -33.76 -8.31
N ILE A 433 34.72 -33.91 -7.17
CA ILE A 433 35.39 -32.78 -6.50
C ILE A 433 36.75 -33.25 -6.02
N GLU A 434 37.77 -32.49 -6.40
CA GLU A 434 39.16 -32.70 -6.01
C GLU A 434 39.46 -31.86 -4.77
N ALA A 435 39.93 -32.50 -3.70
CA ALA A 435 40.52 -31.83 -2.54
C ALA A 435 41.98 -32.30 -2.40
N HIS A 436 42.90 -31.35 -2.18
CA HIS A 436 44.34 -31.60 -2.05
C HIS A 436 44.79 -31.78 -0.61
#